data_AF-A0A197JKA4-F1
#
_entry.id   AF-A0A197JKA4-F1
#
_cell.length_a   1.000
_cell.length_b   1.000
_cell.length_c   1.000
_cell.angle_alpha   90.00
_cell.angle_beta   90.00
_cell.angle_gamma   90.00
#
_symmetry.space_group_name_H-M   'P 1'
#
loop_
_entity.id
_entity.type
_entity.pdbx_description
1 polymer ?
#
loop_
_entity_poly.entity_id
_entity_poly.type
_entity_poly.pdbx_seq_one_letter_code
_entity_poly.pdbx_strand_id
1 'polypeptide(L)'
;SPLCRICQVHMETSRHLLSSCPKKLEIWQGALSRYVEERVWTAEYVCNLFFPSPDDIVPRDGTPLFLLLGAILATVWRYHFAFVREKQAFEPQIVLAAVDLAITQARAQL
;
A
#
# COMPACT_ATOMS: atom_id res chain seq x y z
N SER A 1 -13.05 -20.66 0.04
CA SER A 1 -13.50 -19.64 -0.90
C SER A 1 -12.29 -18.95 -1.50
N PRO A 2 -12.22 -18.73 -2.83
CA PRO A 2 -11.13 -17.98 -3.48
C PRO A 2 -11.31 -16.45 -3.38
N LEU A 3 -12.40 -15.98 -2.77
CA LEU A 3 -12.66 -14.56 -2.57
C LEU A 3 -11.69 -13.95 -1.56
N CYS A 4 -11.30 -12.72 -1.85
CA CYS A 4 -10.51 -11.87 -0.96
C CYS A 4 -11.14 -11.81 0.40
N ARG A 5 -10.36 -12.17 1.43
CA ARG A 5 -10.90 -12.25 2.80
C ARG A 5 -11.30 -10.89 3.36
N ILE A 6 -10.72 -9.82 2.84
CA ILE A 6 -10.96 -8.45 3.31
C ILE A 6 -12.24 -7.86 2.68
N CYS A 7 -12.37 -7.85 1.35
CA CYS A 7 -13.53 -7.23 0.70
C CYS A 7 -14.68 -8.20 0.44
N GLN A 8 -14.42 -9.51 0.36
CA GLN A 8 -15.41 -10.57 0.05
C GLN A 8 -16.14 -10.41 -1.29
N VAL A 9 -15.72 -9.49 -2.16
CA VAL A 9 -16.37 -9.24 -3.47
C VAL A 9 -15.65 -9.92 -4.61
N HIS A 10 -14.32 -9.83 -4.67
CA HIS A 10 -13.52 -10.30 -5.79
C HIS A 10 -12.57 -11.42 -5.40
N MET A 11 -12.16 -12.24 -6.37
CA MET A 11 -11.13 -13.27 -6.20
C MET A 11 -9.79 -12.64 -5.80
N GLU A 12 -9.08 -13.27 -4.85
CA GLU A 12 -7.75 -12.81 -4.44
C GLU A 12 -6.69 -13.25 -5.46
N THR A 13 -6.43 -12.40 -6.45
CA THR A 13 -5.28 -12.52 -7.37
C THR A 13 -4.08 -11.75 -6.82
N SER A 14 -2.87 -11.93 -7.38
CA SER A 14 -1.69 -11.13 -6.99
C SER A 14 -1.92 -9.62 -7.12
N ARG A 15 -2.62 -9.19 -8.18
CA ARG A 15 -3.02 -7.78 -8.36
C ARG A 15 -3.99 -7.31 -7.27
N HIS A 16 -4.90 -8.17 -6.82
CA HIS A 16 -5.86 -7.87 -5.76
C HIS A 16 -5.25 -7.90 -4.35
N LEU A 17 -4.26 -8.77 -4.15
CA LEU A 17 -3.43 -8.79 -2.96
C LEU A 17 -2.60 -7.51 -2.86
N LEU A 18 -2.10 -7.01 -3.99
CA LEU A 18 -1.30 -5.79 -4.07
C LEU A 18 -2.14 -4.51 -3.93
N SER A 19 -3.05 -4.24 -4.88
CA SER A 19 -3.68 -2.91 -5.00
C SER A 19 -5.13 -2.89 -5.46
N SER A 20 -5.69 -3.91 -6.12
CA SER A 20 -7.07 -3.83 -6.65
C SER A 20 -8.17 -4.15 -5.63
N CYS A 21 -7.81 -4.53 -4.40
CA CYS A 21 -8.77 -4.59 -3.30
C CYS A 21 -9.13 -3.17 -2.85
N PRO A 22 -10.42 -2.77 -2.79
CA PRO A 22 -10.81 -1.39 -2.44
C PRO A 22 -10.19 -0.90 -1.13
N LYS A 23 -10.23 -1.73 -0.08
CA LYS A 23 -9.62 -1.41 1.23
C LYS A 23 -8.09 -1.24 1.17
N LYS A 24 -7.41 -2.01 0.30
CA LYS A 24 -5.95 -1.90 0.13
C LYS A 24 -5.61 -0.69 -0.74
N LEU A 25 -6.41 -0.43 -1.77
CA LEU A 25 -6.26 0.72 -2.66
C LEU A 25 -6.38 2.04 -1.88
N GLU A 26 -7.33 2.12 -0.96
CA GLU A 26 -7.50 3.27 -0.07
C GLU A 26 -6.23 3.60 0.72
N ILE A 27 -5.53 2.57 1.22
CA ILE A 27 -4.26 2.74 1.95
C ILE A 27 -3.17 3.24 1.00
N TRP A 28 -3.05 2.64 -0.19
CA TRP A 28 -2.11 3.09 -1.22
C TRP A 28 -2.35 4.55 -1.61
N GLN A 29 -3.61 4.91 -1.87
CA GLN A 29 -4.03 6.28 -2.19
C GLN A 29 -3.68 7.25 -1.07
N GLY A 30 -4.05 6.92 0.18
CA GLY A 30 -3.77 7.77 1.33
C GLY A 30 -2.27 8.00 1.55
N ALA A 31 -1.47 6.94 1.46
CA ALA A 31 -0.03 7.02 1.65
C ALA A 31 0.66 7.79 0.49
N LEU A 32 0.39 7.40 -0.75
CA LEU A 32 1.04 8.03 -1.91
C LEU A 32 0.65 9.51 -2.05
N SER A 33 -0.61 9.89 -1.82
CA SER A 33 -1.02 11.30 -1.85
C SER A 33 -0.33 12.16 -0.79
N ARG A 34 0.11 11.57 0.33
CA ARG A 34 0.87 12.28 1.37
C ARG A 34 2.33 12.50 0.98
N TYR A 35 2.99 11.49 0.42
CA TYR A 35 4.45 11.50 0.23
C TYR A 35 4.89 11.82 -1.21
N VAL A 36 3.97 11.77 -2.16
CA VAL A 36 4.23 12.00 -3.58
C VAL A 36 3.35 13.15 -4.06
N GLU A 37 3.78 13.84 -5.12
CA GLU A 37 2.96 14.85 -5.78
C GLU A 37 1.57 14.33 -6.12
N GLU A 38 0.59 15.24 -6.09
CA GLU A 38 -0.82 14.91 -6.21
C GLU A 38 -1.10 14.28 -7.57
N ARG A 39 -1.58 13.04 -7.55
CA ARG A 39 -1.97 12.26 -8.72
C ARG A 39 -3.17 11.38 -8.38
N VAL A 40 -3.90 10.96 -9.40
CA VAL A 40 -4.95 9.95 -9.25
C VAL A 40 -4.29 8.58 -9.17
N TRP A 41 -4.20 8.02 -7.96
CA TRP A 41 -3.64 6.69 -7.74
C TRP A 41 -4.67 5.60 -8.03
N THR A 42 -4.70 5.10 -9.26
CA THR A 42 -5.49 3.92 -9.63
C THR A 42 -4.78 2.64 -9.22
N ALA A 43 -5.52 1.53 -9.05
CA ALA A 43 -4.92 0.23 -8.73
C ALA A 43 -3.89 -0.22 -9.79
N GLU A 44 -4.14 0.11 -11.06
CA GLU A 44 -3.22 -0.14 -12.16
C GLU A 44 -1.95 0.69 -12.03
N TYR A 45 -2.08 1.98 -11.73
CA TYR A 45 -0.92 2.85 -11.59
C TYR A 45 -0.05 2.41 -10.42
N VAL A 46 -0.65 2.07 -9.27
CA VAL A 46 0.05 1.47 -8.12
C VAL A 46 0.80 0.18 -8.52
N CYS A 47 0.20 -0.69 -9.33
CA CYS A 47 0.90 -1.88 -9.84
C CYS A 47 2.11 -1.51 -10.70
N ASN A 48 1.97 -0.49 -11.54
CA ASN A 48 3.02 -0.06 -12.46
C ASN A 48 4.24 0.55 -11.73
N LEU A 49 4.09 1.03 -10.49
CA LEU A 49 5.20 1.52 -9.66
C LEU A 49 6.28 0.46 -9.37
N PHE A 50 5.95 -0.82 -9.52
CA PHE A 50 6.87 -1.94 -9.28
C PHE A 50 7.63 -2.39 -10.54
N PHE A 51 7.36 -1.76 -11.67
CA PHE A 51 8.05 -2.02 -12.93
C PHE A 51 8.86 -0.77 -13.32
N PRO A 52 9.98 -0.93 -14.06
CA PRO A 52 10.72 0.21 -14.57
C PRO A 52 9.83 1.00 -15.53
N SER A 53 9.30 2.13 -15.05
CA SER A 53 8.50 3.09 -15.82
C SER A 53 9.33 4.36 -16.05
N PRO A 54 9.18 5.04 -17.19
CA PRO A 54 9.82 6.34 -17.46
C PRO A 54 9.21 7.52 -16.69
N ASP A 55 8.16 7.30 -15.88
CA ASP A 55 7.60 8.36 -15.03
C ASP A 55 8.54 8.62 -13.85
N ASP A 56 9.23 9.77 -13.88
CA ASP A 56 10.01 10.30 -12.76
C ASP A 56 9.08 10.67 -11.60
N ILE A 57 8.68 9.68 -10.81
CA ILE A 57 7.93 9.90 -9.58
C ILE A 57 8.91 10.33 -8.51
N VAL A 58 8.84 11.61 -8.16
CA VAL A 58 9.69 12.22 -7.13
C VAL A 58 8.88 12.40 -5.85
N PRO A 59 9.25 11.72 -4.76
CA PRO A 59 8.64 11.97 -3.45
C PRO A 59 8.97 13.38 -2.92
N ARG A 60 8.00 14.00 -2.25
CA ARG A 60 8.05 15.40 -1.80
C ARG A 60 9.23 15.71 -0.87
N ASP A 61 9.66 14.71 -0.09
CA ASP A 61 10.59 14.89 1.01
C ASP A 61 11.98 14.34 0.70
N GLY A 62 12.27 14.02 -0.58
CA GLY A 62 13.52 13.37 -1.00
C GLY A 62 13.66 11.91 -0.51
N THR A 63 12.62 11.35 0.11
CA THR A 63 12.60 9.94 0.51
C THR A 63 12.67 9.07 -0.74
N PRO A 64 13.53 8.03 -0.82
CA PRO A 64 13.58 7.18 -2.00
C PRO A 64 12.24 6.48 -2.25
N LEU A 65 11.75 6.50 -3.51
CA LEU A 65 10.44 5.94 -3.86
C LEU A 65 10.33 4.46 -3.45
N PHE A 66 11.38 3.66 -3.68
CA PHE A 66 11.38 2.24 -3.32
C PHE A 66 11.17 2.00 -1.81
N LEU A 67 11.62 2.93 -0.95
CA LEU A 67 11.43 2.84 0.49
C LEU A 67 9.97 3.08 0.84
N LEU A 68 9.33 4.08 0.22
CA LEU A 68 7.89 4.30 0.38
C LEU A 68 7.08 3.09 -0.07
N LEU A 69 7.35 2.58 -1.28
CA LEU A 69 6.66 1.42 -1.83
C LEU A 69 6.84 0.19 -0.93
N GLY A 70 8.06 -0.05 -0.47
CA GLY A 70 8.39 -1.15 0.43
C GLY A 70 7.66 -1.04 1.77
N ALA A 71 7.66 0.14 2.39
CA ALA A 71 6.99 0.38 3.67
C ALA A 71 5.47 0.21 3.58
N ILE A 72 4.84 0.73 2.52
CA ILE A 72 3.41 0.57 2.28
C ILE A 72 3.10 -0.92 2.07
N LEU A 73 3.81 -1.58 1.17
CA LEU A 73 3.58 -2.99 0.84
C LEU A 73 3.74 -3.90 2.06
N ALA A 74 4.85 -3.77 2.78
CA ALA A 74 5.15 -4.59 3.95
C ALA A 74 4.07 -4.41 5.03
N THR A 75 3.62 -3.17 5.27
CA THR A 75 2.60 -2.88 6.26
C THR A 75 1.23 -3.44 5.84
N VAL A 76 0.80 -3.20 4.60
CA VAL A 76 -0.46 -3.75 4.07
C VAL A 76 -0.47 -5.27 4.15
N TRP A 77 0.63 -5.94 3.78
CA TRP A 77 0.75 -7.38 3.85
C TRP A 77 0.74 -7.90 5.28
N ARG A 78 1.43 -7.24 6.21
CA ARG A 78 1.40 -7.60 7.63
C ARG A 78 -0.04 -7.60 8.17
N TYR A 79 -0.79 -6.53 7.93
CA TYR A 79 -2.20 -6.45 8.37
C TYR A 79 -3.11 -7.42 7.61
N HIS A 80 -2.86 -7.65 6.31
CA HIS A 80 -3.61 -8.65 5.55
C HIS A 80 -3.45 -10.04 6.15
N PHE A 81 -2.21 -10.47 6.43
CA PHE A 81 -1.97 -11.80 6.99
C PHE A 81 -2.45 -11.93 8.44
N ALA A 82 -2.35 -10.87 9.25
CA ALA A 82 -2.96 -10.83 10.57
C ALA A 82 -4.50 -10.99 10.50
N PHE A 83 -5.16 -10.31 9.56
CA PHE A 83 -6.60 -10.49 9.34
C PHE A 83 -6.94 -11.93 8.92
N VAL A 84 -6.18 -12.48 7.96
CA VAL A 84 -6.46 -13.81 7.40
C VAL A 84 -6.21 -14.93 8.42
N ARG A 85 -5.15 -14.83 9.22
CA ARG A 85 -4.70 -15.90 10.14
C ARG A 85 -5.22 -15.72 11.57
N GLU A 86 -5.16 -14.49 12.07
CA GLU A 86 -5.38 -14.16 13.48
C GLU A 86 -6.76 -13.52 13.73
N LYS A 87 -7.54 -13.30 12.65
CA LYS A 87 -8.88 -12.68 12.69
C LYS A 87 -8.87 -11.25 13.27
N GLN A 88 -7.72 -10.58 13.27
CA GLN A 88 -7.64 -9.16 13.60
C GLN A 88 -8.40 -8.33 12.57
N ALA A 89 -9.08 -7.25 12.98
CA ALA A 89 -9.80 -6.38 12.04
C ALA A 89 -8.85 -5.68 11.05
N PHE A 90 -9.30 -5.55 9.80
CA PHE A 90 -8.59 -4.82 8.74
C PHE A 90 -9.30 -3.49 8.48
N GLU A 91 -8.74 -2.45 9.09
CA GLU A 91 -9.27 -1.08 9.08
C GLU A 91 -8.28 -0.15 8.36
N PRO A 92 -8.62 0.36 7.14
CA PRO A 92 -7.71 1.15 6.31
C PRO A 92 -7.03 2.30 7.05
N GLN A 93 -7.77 3.04 7.88
CA GLN A 93 -7.26 4.14 8.68
C GLN A 93 -6.17 3.71 9.69
N ILE A 94 -6.30 2.52 10.30
CA ILE A 94 -5.30 1.98 11.22
C ILE A 94 -4.06 1.55 10.45
N VAL A 95 -4.24 0.89 9.30
CA VAL A 95 -3.13 0.44 8.46
C VAL A 95 -2.36 1.65 7.90
N LEU A 96 -3.06 2.70 7.48
CA LEU A 96 -2.46 3.94 7.00
C LEU A 96 -1.62 4.64 8.06
N ALA A 97 -2.13 4.75 9.30
CA ALA A 97 -1.34 5.29 10.42
C ALA A 97 -0.07 4.45 10.69
N ALA A 98 -0.17 3.12 10.56
CA ALA A 98 0.99 2.24 10.68
C ALA A 98 1.99 2.39 9.52
N VAL A 99 1.51 2.69 8.31
CA VAL A 99 2.35 3.00 7.15
C VAL A 99 3.14 4.28 7.41
N ASP A 100 2.49 5.34 7.89
CA ASP A 100 3.16 6.61 8.22
C ASP A 100 4.27 6.41 9.25
N LEU A 101 3.99 5.61 10.29
CA LEU A 101 4.98 5.26 11.30
C LEU A 101 6.16 4.48 10.69
N ALA A 102 5.89 3.49 9.85
CA ALA A 102 6.92 2.68 9.21
C ALA A 102 7.84 3.52 8.30
N ILE A 103 7.26 4.45 7.53
CA ILE A 103 8.02 5.38 6.68
C ILE A 103 8.90 6.30 7.54
N THR A 104 8.33 6.84 8.63
CA THR A 104 9.07 7.72 9.56
C THR A 104 10.26 6.98 10.19
N GLN A 105 10.05 5.73 10.61
CA GLN A 105 11.11 4.89 11.19
C GLN A 105 12.19 4.53 10.16
N ALA A 106 11.80 4.16 8.94
CA ALA A 106 12.73 3.82 7.88
C ALA A 106 13.59 5.03 7.46
N ARG A 107 13.03 6.25 7.48
CA ARG A 107 13.78 7.49 7.24
C ARG A 107 14.83 7.78 8.31
N ALA A 108 14.55 7.46 9.57
CA ALA A 108 15.50 7.69 10.67
C ALA A 108 16.74 6.77 10.62
N GLN A 109 16.73 5.77 9.73
CA GLN A 109 17.83 4.81 9.54
C GLN A 109 18.68 5.12 8.30
N LEU A 110 18.31 6.14 7.52
CA LEU A 110 19.09 6.67 6.39
C LEU A 110 20.06 7.75 6.87
#